data_AF-A0A834E798-F1
#
_entry.id   AF-A0A834E798-F1
#
_cell.length_a   1.000
_cell.length_b   1.000
_cell.length_c   1.000
_cell.angle_alpha   90.00
_cell.angle_beta   90.00
_cell.angle_gamma   90.00
#
_symmetry.space_group_name_H-M   'P 1'
#
loop_
_entity.id
_entity.type
_entity.pdbx_description
1 polymer ?
#
loop_
_entity_poly.entity_id
_entity_poly.type
_entity_poly.pdbx_seq_one_letter_code
_entity_poly.pdbx_strand_id
1 'polypeptide(L)'
;MSLKVCYCWHGHNEMNEPMFMQPLMYKQIHRQVPVLKKHADKLIAEDTVTLQEFEEESAKYDWICEEAYGRSRDKKILHIKHWLDSPWPGMLAVTQQLHQP
;
A
#
# COMPACT_ATOMS: atom_id res chain seq x y z
N MET A 1 25.69 6.32 -11.00
CA MET A 1 24.43 5.56 -10.84
C MET A 1 24.44 4.91 -9.47
N SER A 2 23.56 5.31 -8.55
CA SER A 2 23.45 4.66 -7.24
C SER A 2 22.32 3.63 -7.30
N LEU A 3 22.66 2.34 -7.18
CA LEU A 3 21.70 1.25 -7.18
C LEU A 3 20.94 1.26 -5.84
N LYS A 4 19.61 1.35 -5.91
CA LYS A 4 18.75 1.16 -4.74
C LYS A 4 18.48 -0.32 -4.57
N VAL A 5 18.83 -0.87 -3.40
CA VAL A 5 18.67 -2.28 -3.07
C VAL A 5 17.63 -2.40 -1.96
N CYS A 6 16.62 -3.25 -2.17
CA CYS A 6 15.54 -3.52 -1.20
C CYS A 6 15.13 -4.99 -1.26
N TYR A 7 14.25 -5.41 -0.35
CA TYR A 7 13.68 -6.76 -0.32
C TYR A 7 12.14 -6.68 -0.20
N CYS A 8 11.44 -7.72 -0.62
CA CYS A 8 10.00 -7.88 -0.42
C CYS A 8 9.78 -8.72 0.84
N TRP A 9 9.00 -8.22 1.80
CA TRP A 9 8.78 -8.92 3.06
C TRP A 9 7.83 -10.12 2.91
N HIS A 10 6.80 -9.97 2.08
CA HIS A 10 5.84 -11.02 1.71
C HIS A 10 6.13 -11.52 0.29
N GLY A 11 5.44 -12.59 -0.13
CA GLY A 11 5.50 -13.07 -1.50
C GLY A 11 5.03 -12.03 -2.53
N HIS A 12 4.96 -12.44 -3.80
CA HIS A 12 4.52 -11.53 -4.89
C HIS A 12 3.10 -10.96 -4.69
N ASN A 13 2.28 -11.64 -3.89
CA ASN A 13 1.05 -11.12 -3.33
C ASN A 13 0.97 -11.58 -1.86
N GLU A 14 0.03 -11.04 -1.10
CA GLU A 14 -0.11 -11.31 0.34
C GLU A 14 -0.50 -12.76 0.67
N MET A 15 -1.12 -13.49 -0.28
CA MET A 15 -1.53 -14.89 -0.12
C MET A 15 -0.47 -15.88 -0.62
N ASN A 16 0.57 -15.42 -1.32
CA ASN A 16 1.62 -16.25 -1.87
C ASN A 16 2.63 -16.55 -0.77
N GLU A 17 2.84 -17.83 -0.50
CA GLU A 17 3.85 -18.30 0.44
C GLU A 17 5.22 -18.40 -0.26
N PRO A 18 6.16 -17.50 0.03
CA PRO A 18 7.42 -17.44 -0.69
C PRO A 18 8.45 -18.49 -0.24
N MET A 19 8.26 -19.10 0.94
CA MET A 19 9.18 -20.11 1.47
C MET A 19 9.26 -21.37 0.61
N PHE A 20 8.24 -21.65 -0.22
CA PHE A 20 8.26 -22.81 -1.12
C PHE A 20 9.37 -22.74 -2.17
N MET A 21 9.62 -21.55 -2.72
CA MET A 21 10.57 -21.36 -3.83
C MET A 21 11.90 -20.75 -3.34
N GLN A 22 11.86 -19.90 -2.31
CA GLN A 22 13.02 -19.12 -1.87
C GLN A 22 13.25 -19.19 -0.34
N PRO A 23 13.39 -20.38 0.24
CA PRO A 23 13.40 -20.56 1.70
C PRO A 23 14.59 -19.90 2.41
N LEU A 24 15.79 -19.90 1.79
CA LEU A 24 16.98 -19.33 2.42
C LEU A 24 16.91 -17.80 2.51
N MET A 25 16.44 -17.16 1.45
CA MET A 25 16.29 -15.71 1.38
C MET A 25 15.27 -15.23 2.39
N TYR A 26 14.08 -15.85 2.44
CA TYR A 26 13.04 -15.44 3.38
C TYR A 26 13.38 -15.74 4.84
N LYS A 27 14.15 -16.81 5.13
CA LYS A 27 14.74 -17.01 6.47
C LYS A 27 15.62 -15.85 6.92
N GLN A 28 16.36 -15.21 6.01
CA GLN A 28 17.15 -14.02 6.32
C GLN A 28 16.29 -12.77 6.42
N ILE A 29 15.31 -12.58 5.53
CA ILE A 29 14.40 -11.43 5.55
C ILE A 29 13.61 -11.39 6.86
N HIS A 30 13.03 -12.51 7.30
CA HIS A 30 12.25 -12.55 8.55
C HIS A 30 13.06 -12.29 9.83
N ARG A 31 14.40 -12.38 9.78
CA ARG A 31 15.29 -12.01 10.89
C ARG A 31 15.63 -10.53 10.91
N GLN A 32 15.34 -9.79 9.84
CA GLN A 32 15.63 -8.36 9.75
C GLN A 32 14.66 -7.57 10.62
N VAL A 33 15.17 -6.60 11.36
CA VAL A 33 14.31 -5.57 11.97
C VAL A 33 13.69 -4.72 10.84
N PRO A 34 12.39 -4.41 10.88
CA PRO A 34 11.73 -3.56 9.89
C PRO A 34 12.45 -2.22 9.72
N VAL A 35 12.51 -1.72 8.48
CA VAL A 35 13.24 -0.48 8.13
C VAL A 35 12.67 0.72 8.88
N LEU A 36 11.34 0.79 9.03
CA LEU A 36 10.67 1.85 9.79
C LEU A 36 11.20 1.92 11.23
N LYS A 37 11.24 0.77 11.92
CA LYS A 37 11.75 0.69 13.29
C LYS A 37 13.24 1.06 13.37
N LYS A 38 14.07 0.54 12.47
CA LYS A 38 15.51 0.90 12.42
C LYS A 38 15.72 2.41 12.28
N HIS A 39 14.88 3.08 11.48
CA HIS A 39 14.99 4.51 11.27
C HIS A 39 14.44 5.30 12.46
N ALA A 40 13.32 4.88 13.05
CA ALA A 40 12.76 5.48 14.25
C ALA A 40 13.74 5.39 15.43
N ASP A 41 14.28 4.19 15.70
CA ASP A 41 15.28 3.96 16.76
C ASP A 41 16.51 4.88 16.58
N LYS A 42 16.94 5.10 15.33
CA LYS A 42 18.04 6.01 15.01
C LYS A 42 17.68 7.47 15.35
N LEU A 43 16.51 7.95 14.93
CA LEU A 43 16.08 9.33 15.19
C LEU A 43 15.87 9.61 16.68
N ILE A 44 15.38 8.61 17.42
CA ILE A 44 15.24 8.67 18.88
C ILE A 44 16.62 8.72 19.55
N ALA A 45 17.58 7.91 19.08
CA ALA A 45 18.95 7.95 19.58
C ALA A 45 19.66 9.28 19.28
N GLU A 46 19.30 9.95 18.18
CA GLU A 46 19.75 11.28 17.79
C GLU A 46 18.97 12.42 18.49
N ASP A 47 18.04 12.08 19.41
CA ASP A 47 17.16 13.02 20.15
C ASP A 47 16.39 14.00 19.24
N THR A 48 16.19 13.60 17.97
CA THR A 48 15.50 14.42 16.97
C THR A 48 13.99 14.21 17.03
N VAL A 49 13.56 13.03 17.47
CA VAL A 49 12.16 12.63 17.62
C VAL A 49 12.02 11.85 18.91
N THR A 50 10.96 12.12 19.68
CA THR A 50 10.65 11.37 20.90
C THR A 50 9.84 10.10 20.58
N LEU A 51 9.88 9.12 21.48
CA LEU A 51 9.08 7.90 21.33
C LEU A 51 7.57 8.22 21.24
N GLN A 52 7.11 9.19 22.02
CA GLN A 52 5.71 9.61 22.05
C GLN A 52 5.27 10.18 20.69
N GLU A 53 6.06 11.07 20.09
CA GLU A 53 5.75 11.64 18.77
C GLU A 53 5.68 10.56 17.67
N PHE A 54 6.56 9.56 17.74
CA PHE A 54 6.54 8.42 16.81
C PHE A 54 5.27 7.58 16.94
N GLU A 55 4.84 7.29 18.17
CA GLU A 55 3.62 6.53 18.44
C GLU A 55 2.36 7.31 18.04
N GLU A 56 2.31 8.60 18.35
CA GLU A 56 1.20 9.49 17.97
C GLU A 56 1.04 9.59 16.45
N GLU A 57 2.14 9.79 15.71
CA GLU A 57 2.06 9.88 14.25
C GLU A 57 1.68 8.52 13.63
N SER A 58 2.18 7.40 14.18
CA SER A 58 1.78 6.06 13.73
C SER A 58 0.26 5.84 13.91
N ALA A 59 -0.28 6.17 15.09
CA ALA A 59 -1.70 6.03 15.38
C ALA A 59 -2.58 6.94 14.50
N LYS A 60 -2.08 8.15 14.21
CA LYS A 60 -2.76 9.09 13.30
C LYS A 60 -2.81 8.55 11.87
N TYR A 61 -1.74 7.94 11.36
CA TYR A 61 -1.77 7.29 10.05
C TYR A 61 -2.75 6.12 9.99
N ASP A 62 -2.80 5.30 11.04
CA ASP A 62 -3.78 4.21 11.13
C ASP A 62 -5.22 4.76 11.14
N TRP A 63 -5.46 5.85 11.84
CA TRP A 63 -6.77 6.53 11.84
C TRP A 63 -7.16 7.03 10.43
N ILE A 64 -6.23 7.61 9.67
CA ILE A 64 -6.49 8.03 8.28
C ILE A 64 -6.89 6.83 7.41
N CYS A 65 -6.21 5.69 7.57
CA CYS A 65 -6.51 4.46 6.84
C CYS A 65 -7.92 3.93 7.18
N GLU A 66 -8.27 3.89 8.46
CA GLU A 66 -9.60 3.47 8.92
C GLU A 66 -10.72 4.41 8.44
N GLU A 67 -10.49 5.72 8.50
CA GLU A 67 -11.44 6.70 8.00
C GLU A 67 -11.65 6.53 6.48
N ALA A 68 -10.57 6.37 5.72
CA ALA A 68 -10.62 6.12 4.28
C ALA A 68 -11.33 4.80 3.95
N TYR A 69 -11.10 3.75 4.74
CA TYR A 69 -11.79 2.47 4.62
C TYR A 69 -13.30 2.61 4.88
N GLY A 70 -13.70 3.37 5.90
CA GLY A 70 -15.09 3.71 6.18
C GLY A 70 -15.76 4.42 5.00
N ARG A 71 -15.12 5.49 4.49
CA ARG A 71 -15.60 6.28 3.34
C ARG A 71 -15.67 5.46 2.04
N SER A 72 -14.82 4.46 1.88
CA SER A 72 -14.82 3.59 0.69
C SER A 72 -16.16 2.88 0.48
N ARG A 73 -16.88 2.57 1.57
CA ARG A 73 -18.18 1.87 1.52
C ARG A 73 -19.29 2.67 0.86
N ASP A 74 -19.18 4.00 0.83
CA ASP A 74 -20.22 4.89 0.29
C ASP A 74 -20.18 4.96 -1.24
N LYS A 75 -19.03 4.68 -1.86
CA LYS A 75 -18.86 4.70 -3.32
C LYS A 75 -19.25 3.37 -3.96
N LYS A 76 -20.56 3.17 -4.16
CA LYS A 76 -21.12 1.94 -4.75
C LYS A 76 -21.09 1.88 -6.29
N ILE A 77 -20.96 3.03 -6.95
CA ILE A 77 -21.04 3.11 -8.42
C ILE A 77 -19.69 3.56 -8.98
N LEU A 78 -19.00 2.62 -9.61
CA LEU A 78 -17.82 2.91 -10.43
C LEU A 78 -18.30 3.36 -11.81
N HIS A 79 -18.29 4.66 -12.07
CA HIS A 79 -18.50 5.14 -13.44
C HIS A 79 -17.29 4.74 -14.29
N ILE A 80 -17.50 3.80 -15.22
CA ILE A 80 -16.53 3.32 -16.21
C ILE A 80 -15.85 4.47 -16.97
N LYS A 81 -16.55 5.61 -17.09
CA LYS A 81 -16.08 6.87 -17.68
C LYS A 81 -14.83 7.44 -17.00
N HIS A 82 -14.69 7.27 -15.68
CA HIS A 82 -13.54 7.80 -14.92
C HIS A 82 -12.23 7.06 -15.21
N TRP A 83 -12.29 5.84 -15.76
CA TRP A 83 -11.12 5.02 -16.12
C TRP A 83 -10.77 5.08 -17.61
N LEU A 84 -11.71 5.57 -18.44
CA LEU A 84 -11.53 5.75 -19.87
C LEU A 84 -11.32 7.23 -20.15
N ASP A 85 -10.12 7.73 -19.87
CA ASP A 85 -9.66 9.03 -20.35
C ASP A 85 -9.25 8.89 -21.82
N SER A 86 -10.20 8.50 -22.66
CA SER A 86 -9.97 8.39 -24.09
C SER A 86 -10.04 9.79 -24.69
N PRO A 87 -8.99 10.29 -25.38
CA PRO A 87 -8.99 11.62 -25.99
C PRO A 87 -9.95 11.72 -27.20
N TRP A 88 -10.74 10.68 -27.45
CA TRP A 88 -11.68 10.55 -28.56
C TRP A 88 -13.13 10.67 -28.05
N PRO A 89 -13.64 11.90 -27.85
CA PRO A 89 -15.03 12.11 -27.46
C PRO A 89 -15.95 11.59 -28.57
N GLY A 90 -16.62 10.46 -28.31
CA GLY A 90 -17.61 9.86 -29.21
C GLY A 90 -17.37 8.41 -29.63
N MET A 91 -16.16 7.85 -29.44
CA MET A 91 -15.86 6.49 -29.90
C MET A 91 -16.51 5.39 -29.02
N LEU A 92 -16.85 5.68 -27.76
CA LEU A 92 -17.31 4.70 -26.77
C LEU A 92 -18.81 4.81 -26.42
N ALA A 93 -19.57 5.66 -27.12
CA ALA A 93 -20.97 5.95 -26.78
C ALA A 93 -21.98 4.82 -27.12
N VAL A 94 -21.53 3.59 -27.41
CA VAL A 94 -22.40 2.50 -27.90
C VAL A 94 -22.75 1.45 -26.83
N THR A 95 -22.11 1.43 -25.67
CA THR A 95 -22.27 0.30 -24.71
C THR A 95 -22.93 0.68 -23.39
N GLN A 96 -24.03 1.44 -23.44
CA GLN A 96 -24.84 1.70 -22.25
C GLN A 96 -26.35 1.51 -22.48
N GLN A 97 -26.73 0.48 -23.26
CA GLN A 97 -28.11 0.01 -23.39
C GLN A 97 -28.25 -1.52 -23.23
N LEU A 98 -27.45 -2.15 -22.36
CA LEU A 98 -27.74 -3.51 -21.94
C LEU A 98 -27.92 -3.57 -20.42
N HIS A 99 -29.20 -3.69 -20.05
CA HIS A 99 -29.77 -4.17 -18.79
C HIS A 99 -30.30 -3.13 -17.78
N GLN A 100 -31.51 -2.65 -18.07
CA GLN A 100 -32.61 -2.44 -17.11
C GLN A 100 -33.93 -2.75 -17.83
N PRO A 101 -34.88 -3.52 -17.25
CA PRO A 101 -34.75 -4.87 -16.67
C PRO A 101 -34.51 -5.98 -17.72
#